data_AF-A0A9E3PFE3-F1
#
_entry.id   AF-A0A9E3PFE3-F1
#
_cell.length_a   1.000
_cell.length_b   1.000
_cell.length_c   1.000
_cell.angle_alpha   90.00
_cell.angle_beta   90.00
_cell.angle_gamma   90.00
#
_symmetry.space_group_name_H-M   'P 1'
#
loop_
_entity.id
_entity.type
_entity.pdbx_description
1 polymer ?
#
loop_
_entity_poly.entity_id
_entity_poly.type
_entity_poly.pdbx_seq_one_letter_code
_entity_poly.pdbx_strand_id
1 'polypeptide(L)'
;MFTFVSEKDEIVAALTKEDASLGDDATAIGKALRERGTITVWRYAVRKAKDGELEQAPFAKISVQAQGNLRVEPYRTPLRVVPVE
;
A
#
# COMPACT_ATOMS: atom_id res chain seq x y z
N MET A 1 -3.13 3.97 4.93
CA MET A 1 -2.76 2.87 4.01
C MET A 1 -3.56 3.03 2.74
N PHE A 2 -3.16 2.36 1.68
CA PHE A 2 -3.79 2.47 0.38
C PHE A 2 -4.00 1.11 -0.25
N THR A 3 -5.01 1.06 -1.10
CA THR A 3 -5.21 -0.02 -2.04
C THR A 3 -4.72 0.43 -3.41
N PHE A 4 -3.90 -0.39 -4.07
CA PHE A 4 -3.61 -0.26 -5.50
C PHE A 4 -4.46 -1.29 -6.24
N VAL A 5 -5.35 -0.82 -7.10
CA VAL A 5 -6.36 -1.65 -7.79
C VAL A 5 -6.08 -1.65 -9.28
N SER A 6 -5.78 -2.82 -9.83
CA SER A 6 -5.69 -3.07 -11.27
C SER A 6 -6.85 -3.94 -11.74
N GLU A 7 -6.86 -4.28 -13.04
CA GLU A 7 -7.83 -5.24 -13.59
C GLU A 7 -7.58 -6.69 -13.12
N LYS A 8 -6.35 -6.99 -12.66
CA LYS A 8 -5.93 -8.35 -12.31
C LYS A 8 -5.83 -8.57 -10.81
N ASP A 9 -5.50 -7.52 -10.06
CA ASP A 9 -5.16 -7.64 -8.66
C ASP A 9 -5.49 -6.38 -7.86
N GLU A 10 -5.59 -6.63 -6.56
CA GLU A 10 -5.72 -5.62 -5.53
C GLU A 10 -4.66 -5.89 -4.47
N ILE A 11 -3.90 -4.85 -4.11
CA ILE A 11 -2.93 -4.93 -3.02
C ILE A 11 -3.18 -3.82 -2.00
N VAL A 12 -3.13 -4.21 -0.73
CA VAL A 12 -3.09 -3.27 0.39
C VAL A 12 -1.64 -2.94 0.69
N ALA A 13 -1.30 -1.66 0.79
CA ALA A 13 0.06 -1.21 0.97
C ALA A 13 0.19 0.08 1.79
N ALA A 14 1.40 0.33 2.29
CA ALA A 14 1.82 1.60 2.84
C ALA A 14 3.02 2.14 2.07
N LEU A 15 3.15 3.47 2.04
CA LEU A 15 4.30 4.13 1.44
C LEU A 15 5.59 3.79 2.18
N THR A 16 6.70 3.87 1.47
CA THR A 16 8.04 3.78 2.04
C THR A 16 8.45 5.13 2.64
N LYS A 17 9.56 5.18 3.38
CA LYS A 17 10.05 6.43 4.00
C LYS A 17 10.41 7.46 2.93
N GLU A 18 10.89 6.99 1.79
CA GLU A 18 11.27 7.78 0.62
C GLU A 18 10.08 8.56 0.04
N ASP A 19 8.87 8.00 0.14
CA ASP A 19 7.63 8.59 -0.37
C ASP A 19 6.71 9.13 0.72
N ALA A 20 7.17 9.18 1.98
CA ALA A 20 6.36 9.59 3.12
C ALA A 20 5.76 11.01 2.99
N SER A 21 6.39 11.89 2.20
CA SER A 21 5.91 13.25 1.96
C SER A 21 4.60 13.32 1.16
N LEU A 22 4.21 12.24 0.47
CA LEU A 22 2.92 12.14 -0.22
C LEU A 22 1.74 11.97 0.77
N GLY A 23 2.03 11.60 2.02
CA GLY A 23 1.06 11.57 3.11
C GLY A 23 -0.10 10.58 2.91
N ASP A 24 -1.30 11.01 3.29
CA ASP A 24 -2.56 10.26 3.20
C ASP A 24 -3.37 10.58 1.92
N ASP A 25 -2.79 11.33 0.97
CA ASP A 25 -3.45 11.76 -0.26
C ASP A 25 -3.28 10.73 -1.39
N ALA A 26 -4.35 9.96 -1.65
CA ALA A 26 -4.39 8.99 -2.75
C ALA A 26 -4.20 9.64 -4.13
N THR A 27 -4.63 10.89 -4.31
CA THR A 27 -4.46 11.64 -5.57
C THR A 27 -2.98 11.98 -5.79
N ALA A 28 -2.30 12.47 -4.76
CA ALA A 28 -0.86 12.77 -4.82
C ALA A 28 -0.03 11.52 -5.15
N ILE A 29 -0.36 10.38 -4.54
CA ILE A 29 0.30 9.10 -4.81
C ILE A 29 0.03 8.63 -6.24
N GLY A 30 -1.23 8.68 -6.69
CA GLY A 30 -1.62 8.31 -8.04
C GLY A 30 -0.96 9.18 -9.11
N LYS A 31 -0.73 10.46 -8.82
CA LYS A 31 0.02 11.39 -9.69
C LYS A 31 1.51 11.04 -9.71
N ALA A 32 2.14 10.87 -8.55
CA ALA A 32 3.55 10.49 -8.44
C ALA A 32 3.85 9.16 -9.17
N LEU A 33 2.96 8.18 -9.04
CA LEU A 33 3.08 6.90 -9.74
C LEU A 33 3.01 7.06 -11.27
N ARG A 34 2.08 7.88 -11.78
CA ARG A 34 1.98 8.17 -13.22
C ARG A 34 3.20 8.91 -13.76
N GLU A 35 3.70 9.89 -13.01
CA GLU A 35 4.85 10.72 -13.41
C GLU A 35 6.17 9.93 -13.41
N ARG A 36 6.36 9.06 -12.41
CA ARG A 36 7.61 8.29 -12.23
C ARG A 36 7.56 6.93 -12.93
N GLY A 37 6.40 6.51 -13.41
CA GLY A 37 6.14 5.18 -13.99
C GLY A 37 6.07 4.05 -12.94
N THR A 38 6.77 4.18 -11.82
CA THR A 38 6.74 3.21 -10.72
C THR A 38 6.80 3.88 -9.34
N ILE A 39 6.32 3.19 -8.31
CA ILE A 39 6.51 3.56 -6.90
C ILE A 39 6.82 2.31 -6.09
N THR A 40 7.71 2.42 -5.10
CA THR A 40 8.02 1.30 -4.21
C THR A 40 7.21 1.41 -2.93
N VAL A 41 6.52 0.34 -2.55
CA VAL A 41 5.63 0.29 -1.38
C VAL A 41 5.91 -0.92 -0.52
N TRP A 42 5.50 -0.86 0.74
CA TRP A 42 5.33 -2.06 1.55
C TRP A 42 3.95 -2.64 1.30
N ARG A 43 3.88 -3.83 0.71
CA ARG A 43 2.65 -4.63 0.66
C ARG A 43 2.36 -5.17 2.05
N TYR A 44 1.10 -5.11 2.44
CA TYR A 44 0.59 -5.63 3.68
C TYR A 44 -0.35 -6.82 3.42
N ALA A 45 -0.42 -7.71 4.41
CA ALA A 45 -1.33 -8.85 4.43
C ALA A 45 -1.92 -9.03 5.83
N VAL A 46 -3.06 -9.70 5.92
CA VAL A 46 -3.61 -10.13 7.21
C VAL A 46 -2.86 -11.37 7.66
N ARG A 47 -2.41 -11.39 8.93
CA ARG A 47 -1.83 -12.57 9.57
C ARG A 47 -2.34 -12.72 11.00
N LYS A 48 -2.15 -13.92 11.56
CA LYS A 48 -2.32 -14.15 13.00
C LYS A 48 -1.06 -13.68 13.75
N ALA A 49 -1.25 -12.86 14.78
CA ALA A 49 -0.22 -12.50 15.74
C ALA A 49 0.06 -13.66 16.70
N LYS A 50 1.05 -13.50 17.57
CA LYS A 50 1.48 -14.56 18.52
C LYS A 50 0.39 -14.94 19.53
N ASP A 51 -0.49 -14.00 19.85
CA ASP A 51 -1.66 -14.17 20.72
C ASP A 51 -2.88 -14.77 19.98
N GLY A 52 -2.78 -14.98 18.66
CA GLY A 52 -3.84 -15.51 17.82
C GLY A 52 -4.75 -14.47 17.18
N GLU A 53 -4.63 -13.19 17.56
CA GLU A 53 -5.41 -12.08 17.00
C GLU A 53 -5.02 -11.78 15.56
N LEU A 54 -5.95 -11.24 14.77
CA LEU A 54 -5.67 -10.81 13.40
C LEU A 54 -5.05 -9.41 13.38
N GLU A 55 -3.99 -9.27 12.60
CA GLU A 55 -3.31 -7.99 12.37
C GLU A 55 -3.04 -7.76 10.88
N GLN A 56 -3.01 -6.50 10.48
CA GLN A 56 -2.52 -6.07 9.17
C GLN A 56 -1.02 -5.84 9.29
N ALA A 57 -0.18 -6.70 8.69
CA ALA A 57 1.26 -6.66 8.85
C ALA A 57 2.02 -6.50 7.52
N PRO A 58 3.22 -5.89 7.51
CA PRO A 58 4.09 -5.87 6.35
C PRO A 58 4.39 -7.30 5.87
N PHE A 59 4.28 -7.51 4.56
CA PHE A 59 4.55 -8.78 3.90
C PHE A 59 5.81 -8.72 3.04
N ALA A 60 5.90 -7.73 2.15
CA ALA A 60 7.05 -7.56 1.26
C ALA A 60 7.16 -6.11 0.75
N LYS A 61 8.38 -5.65 0.47
CA LYS A 61 8.61 -4.40 -0.28
C LYS A 61 8.51 -4.73 -1.78
N ILE A 62 7.67 -4.04 -2.53
CA ILE A 62 7.42 -4.30 -3.96
C ILE A 62 7.40 -3.00 -4.76
N SER A 63 7.69 -3.10 -6.06
CA SER A 63 7.47 -2.03 -7.02
C SER A 63 6.09 -2.17 -7.65
N VAL A 64 5.31 -1.09 -7.65
CA VAL A 64 4.04 -0.98 -8.37
C VAL A 64 4.29 -0.14 -9.62
N GLN A 65 3.85 -0.63 -10.78
CA GLN A 65 4.00 0.07 -12.06
C GLN A 65 2.68 0.70 -12.51
N ALA A 66 2.75 1.90 -13.07
CA ALA A 66 1.60 2.56 -13.68
C ALA A 66 1.22 1.84 -14.99
N GLN A 67 0.17 1.02 -14.96
CA GLN A 67 -0.34 0.33 -16.15
C GLN A 67 -1.87 0.43 -16.24
N GLY A 68 -2.37 0.73 -17.44
CA GLY A 68 -3.81 0.76 -17.74
C GLY A 68 -4.62 1.64 -16.78
N ASN A 69 -5.70 1.08 -16.24
CA ASN A 69 -6.64 1.76 -15.35
C ASN A 69 -6.27 1.67 -13.86
N LEU A 70 -4.99 1.54 -13.52
CA LEU A 70 -4.54 1.45 -12.12
C LEU A 70 -5.06 2.65 -11.29
N ARG A 71 -5.75 2.33 -10.18
CA ARG A 71 -6.26 3.29 -9.20
C ARG A 71 -5.54 3.14 -7.87
N VAL A 72 -5.43 4.26 -7.16
CA VAL A 72 -4.97 4.31 -5.77
C VAL A 72 -6.15 4.78 -4.95
N GLU A 73 -6.51 4.03 -3.92
CA GLU A 73 -7.69 4.29 -3.09
C GLU A 73 -7.27 4.28 -1.60
N PRO A 74 -7.83 5.14 -0.74
CA PRO A 74 -7.58 5.06 0.69
C PRO A 74 -8.08 3.72 1.26
N TYR A 75 -7.24 3.06 2.05
CA TYR A 75 -7.59 1.80 2.72
C TYR A 75 -7.72 2.01 4.22
N ARG A 76 -8.86 1.61 4.78
CA ARG A 76 -9.15 1.57 6.22
C ARG A 76 -9.39 0.12 6.64
N THR A 77 -8.82 -0.26 7.78
CA THR A 77 -8.99 -1.59 8.36
C THR A 77 -9.34 -1.46 9.85
N PRO A 78 -10.22 -2.31 10.38
CA PRO A 78 -10.45 -2.38 11.82
C PRO A 78 -9.33 -3.13 12.55
N LEU A 79 -8.46 -3.84 11.82
CA LEU A 79 -7.37 -4.61 12.41
C LEU A 79 -6.25 -3.69 12.90
N ARG A 80 -5.56 -4.12 13.95
CA ARG A 80 -4.30 -3.48 14.36
C ARG A 80 -3.32 -3.51 13.19
N VAL A 81 -2.71 -2.36 12.87
CA VAL A 81 -1.69 -2.25 11.84
C VAL A 81 -0.30 -2.35 12.48
N VAL A 82 0.54 -3.26 11.98
CA VAL A 82 1.94 -3.36 12.39
C VAL A 82 2.78 -2.33 11.63
N PRO A 83 3.59 -1.50 12.30
CA PRO A 83 4.47 -0.58 11.61
C PRO A 83 5.56 -1.31 10.81
N VAL A 84 6.03 -0.68 9.74
CA VAL A 84 7.28 -1.07 9.06
C VAL A 84 8.48 -0.56 9.87
N GLU A 85 9.56 -1.33 9.93
CA GLU A 85 10.84 -0.90 10.53
C GLU A 85 11.55 0.17 9.67
#